data_AF-A0A5C6NZ89-F1
#
_entry.id   AF-A0A5C6NZ89-F1
#
_cell.length_a   1.000
_cell.length_b   1.000
_cell.length_c   1.000
_cell.angle_alpha   90.00
_cell.angle_beta   90.00
_cell.angle_gamma   90.00
#
_symmetry.space_group_name_H-M   'P 1'
#
loop_
_entity.id
_entity.type
_entity.pdbx_description
1 polymer ?
#
loop_
_entity_poly.entity_id
_entity_poly.type
_entity_poly.pdbx_seq_one_letter_code
_entity_poly.pdbx_strand_id
1 'polypeptide(L)'
;MADDDSRYFVREIETSDGCILNIKQCYLGDVGCVVWDAAIVLAKYLETKHFHDPSSGVNAWAGKSVLELGAGTGVVGLMAATMGGDVSDMPPPHYVLLADCIYYEESVGPLVETLRFIAGPDTCIICCYEQRTEGVNPKVEQRFFKLLQQNFSCEEIPLEKQDPEFSSPDIHILHIRRKSCD
;
A
#
# COMPACT_ATOMS: atom_id res chain seq x y z
N MET A 1 32.82 1.70 -20.61
CA MET A 1 31.84 1.37 -19.56
C MET A 1 32.02 2.40 -18.46
N ALA A 2 31.17 3.43 -18.46
CA ALA A 2 31.12 4.37 -17.36
C ALA A 2 30.27 3.75 -16.24
N ASP A 3 30.69 4.01 -15.02
CA ASP A 3 30.22 3.37 -13.79
C ASP A 3 28.71 3.64 -13.54
N ASP A 4 27.92 2.58 -13.50
CA ASP A 4 26.45 2.61 -13.41
C ASP A 4 25.95 3.04 -12.02
N ASP A 5 26.81 2.98 -11.00
CA ASP A 5 26.47 3.32 -9.61
C ASP A 5 26.26 4.84 -9.39
N SER A 6 26.66 5.71 -10.32
CA SER A 6 26.46 7.17 -10.21
C SER A 6 25.01 7.63 -10.40
N ARG A 7 24.13 6.74 -10.90
CA ARG A 7 22.72 7.05 -11.17
C ARG A 7 21.79 6.71 -10.01
N TYR A 8 22.28 6.01 -9.01
CA TYR A 8 21.45 5.48 -7.93
C TYR A 8 22.00 5.89 -6.55
N PHE A 9 21.10 6.06 -5.59
CA PHE A 9 21.45 6.16 -4.17
C PHE A 9 20.75 5.08 -3.38
N VAL A 10 21.31 4.76 -2.22
CA VAL A 10 20.70 3.81 -1.30
C VAL A 10 19.98 4.59 -0.21
N ARG A 11 18.69 4.29 -0.04
CA ARG A 11 17.94 4.66 1.16
C ARG A 11 17.97 3.48 2.12
N GLU A 12 18.46 3.74 3.31
CA GLU A 12 18.49 2.79 4.41
C GLU A 12 17.21 2.95 5.25
N ILE A 13 16.56 1.83 5.55
CA ILE A 13 15.41 1.77 6.46
C ILE A 13 15.77 0.75 7.53
N GLU A 14 15.89 1.21 8.78
CA GLU A 14 16.12 0.33 9.93
C GLU A 14 14.81 -0.35 10.35
N THR A 15 14.83 -1.67 10.52
CA THR A 15 13.71 -2.47 11.02
C THR A 15 13.74 -2.56 12.54
N SER A 16 12.61 -2.92 13.14
CA SER A 16 12.41 -3.03 14.59
C SER A 16 13.34 -4.03 15.30
N ASP A 17 13.92 -4.99 14.58
CA ASP A 17 14.92 -5.95 15.07
C ASP A 17 16.37 -5.49 14.86
N GLY A 18 16.58 -4.25 14.38
CA GLY A 18 17.89 -3.65 14.16
C GLY A 18 18.57 -4.06 12.84
N CYS A 19 17.86 -4.76 11.95
CA CYS A 19 18.31 -4.98 10.58
C CYS A 19 18.16 -3.71 9.73
N ILE A 20 18.93 -3.62 8.64
CA ILE A 20 18.87 -2.47 7.71
C ILE A 20 18.43 -2.97 6.34
N LEU A 21 17.29 -2.49 5.87
CA LEU A 21 16.83 -2.67 4.50
C LEU A 21 17.43 -1.57 3.62
N ASN A 22 18.17 -2.00 2.60
CA ASN A 22 18.82 -1.11 1.64
C ASN A 22 18.02 -1.05 0.34
N ILE A 23 17.45 0.10 0.01
CA ILE A 23 16.65 0.31 -1.19
C ILE A 23 17.40 1.21 -2.16
N LYS A 24 17.75 0.68 -3.34
CA LYS A 24 18.35 1.47 -4.43
C LYS A 24 17.28 2.31 -5.12
N GLN A 25 17.46 3.62 -5.15
CA GLN A 25 16.62 4.59 -5.82
C GLN A 25 17.40 5.30 -6.94
N CYS A 26 16.77 5.57 -8.08
CA CYS A 26 17.41 6.31 -9.16
C CYS A 26 17.31 7.82 -8.91
N TYR A 27 18.40 8.56 -9.07
CA TYR A 27 18.39 10.04 -9.02
C TYR A 27 17.59 10.67 -10.16
N LEU A 28 17.53 9.98 -11.31
CA LEU A 28 16.87 10.43 -12.52
C LEU A 28 15.75 9.43 -12.85
N GLY A 29 14.52 9.77 -12.49
CA GLY A 29 13.37 8.92 -12.69
C GLY A 29 12.07 9.64 -12.40
N ASP A 30 10.96 9.04 -12.82
CA ASP A 30 9.61 9.50 -12.49
C ASP A 30 9.19 8.94 -11.11
N VAL A 31 7.94 9.17 -10.71
CA VAL A 31 7.34 8.75 -9.42
C VAL A 31 7.62 7.31 -9.00
N GLY A 32 7.86 6.38 -9.93
CA GLY A 32 8.19 4.98 -9.67
C GLY A 32 9.62 4.69 -9.18
N CYS A 33 10.49 5.71 -9.09
CA CYS A 33 11.87 5.58 -8.57
C CYS A 33 12.03 6.09 -7.12
N VAL A 34 10.94 6.58 -6.52
CA VAL A 34 10.94 7.24 -5.22
C VAL A 34 10.33 6.34 -4.14
N VAL A 35 11.00 6.23 -2.99
CA VAL A 35 10.39 5.77 -1.74
C VAL A 35 9.62 6.94 -1.15
N TRP A 36 8.30 6.83 -1.18
CA TRP A 36 7.37 7.84 -0.66
C TRP A 36 7.24 7.74 0.86
N ASP A 37 6.99 8.85 1.54
CA ASP A 37 6.88 8.87 3.01
C ASP A 37 5.75 7.97 3.51
N ALA A 38 4.63 7.90 2.79
CA ALA A 38 3.54 6.96 3.10
C ALA A 38 3.98 5.48 3.03
N ALA A 39 4.96 5.12 2.19
CA ALA A 39 5.50 3.77 2.17
C ALA A 39 6.34 3.48 3.42
N ILE A 40 7.09 4.46 3.91
CA ILE A 40 7.89 4.34 5.15
C ILE A 40 6.96 4.25 6.36
N VAL A 41 5.96 5.13 6.44
CA VAL A 41 4.94 5.12 7.50
C VAL A 41 4.20 3.78 7.51
N LEU A 42 3.77 3.29 6.35
CA LEU A 42 3.15 1.97 6.26
C LEU A 42 4.10 0.86 6.71
N ALA A 43 5.34 0.83 6.23
CA ALA A 43 6.31 -0.18 6.62
C ALA A 43 6.51 -0.24 8.15
N LYS A 44 6.64 0.91 8.80
CA LYS A 44 6.76 1.02 10.26
C LYS A 44 5.50 0.63 11.01
N TYR A 45 4.33 0.99 10.49
CA TYR A 45 3.05 0.55 11.05
C TYR A 45 2.93 -0.99 11.09
N LEU A 46 3.43 -1.70 10.08
CA LEU A 46 3.39 -3.16 10.01
C LEU A 46 4.32 -3.85 11.04
N GLU A 47 5.29 -3.10 11.62
CA GLU A 47 6.19 -3.57 12.69
C GLU A 47 5.61 -3.36 14.10
N THR A 48 4.51 -2.62 14.23
CA THR A 48 3.92 -2.32 15.54
C THR A 48 3.49 -3.61 16.26
N LYS A 49 3.44 -3.56 17.59
CA LYS A 49 3.02 -4.69 18.44
C LYS A 49 1.64 -5.25 18.12
N HIS A 50 0.81 -4.48 17.41
CA HIS A 50 -0.47 -4.95 16.91
C HIS A 50 -0.30 -6.11 15.91
N PHE A 51 0.73 -6.05 15.06
CA PHE A 51 1.01 -7.04 14.03
C PHE A 51 2.18 -7.96 14.40
N HIS A 52 3.19 -7.45 15.09
CA HIS A 52 4.38 -8.21 15.43
C HIS A 52 4.89 -7.87 16.83
N ASP A 53 4.81 -8.83 17.74
CA ASP A 53 5.39 -8.74 19.08
C ASP A 53 6.06 -10.07 19.45
N PRO A 54 7.39 -10.17 19.30
CA PRO A 54 8.15 -11.37 19.64
C PRO A 54 8.02 -11.77 21.12
N SER A 55 7.76 -10.80 22.02
CA SER A 55 7.68 -11.06 23.46
C SER A 55 6.40 -11.80 23.86
N SER A 56 5.32 -11.61 23.09
CA SER A 56 4.04 -12.30 23.25
C SER A 56 3.80 -13.39 22.19
N GLY A 57 4.73 -13.56 21.24
CA GLY A 57 4.64 -14.52 20.15
C GLY A 57 3.68 -14.11 19.03
N VAL A 58 3.23 -12.86 19.00
CA VAL A 58 2.34 -12.34 17.96
C VAL A 58 3.13 -12.12 16.68
N ASN A 59 2.72 -12.76 15.58
CA ASN A 59 3.18 -12.46 14.24
C ASN A 59 1.99 -12.65 13.27
N ALA A 60 1.30 -11.56 12.97
CA ALA A 60 0.13 -11.52 12.10
C ALA A 60 0.48 -11.89 10.64
N TRP A 61 1.75 -11.81 10.25
CA TRP A 61 2.24 -12.03 8.88
C TRP A 61 2.56 -13.50 8.59
N ALA A 62 2.89 -14.28 9.64
CA ALA A 62 3.28 -15.67 9.48
C ALA A 62 2.19 -16.50 8.79
N GLY A 63 2.53 -17.10 7.66
CA GLY A 63 1.62 -17.94 6.88
C GLY A 63 0.51 -17.18 6.12
N LYS A 64 0.62 -15.85 5.99
CA LYS A 64 -0.35 -15.02 5.25
C LYS A 64 0.12 -14.72 3.84
N SER A 65 -0.83 -14.68 2.91
CA SER A 65 -0.63 -14.14 1.56
C SER A 65 -0.85 -12.64 1.57
N VAL A 66 0.15 -11.89 1.11
CA VAL A 66 0.15 -10.42 1.07
C VAL A 66 0.39 -9.98 -0.37
N LEU A 67 -0.42 -9.05 -0.86
CA LEU A 67 -0.30 -8.45 -2.18
C LEU A 67 -0.09 -6.94 -2.05
N GLU A 68 0.97 -6.40 -2.62
CA GLU A 68 1.21 -4.95 -2.66
C GLU A 68 0.77 -4.37 -4.01
N LEU A 69 0.06 -3.25 -3.98
CA LEU A 69 -0.27 -2.43 -5.15
C LEU A 69 0.47 -1.09 -4.99
N GLY A 70 1.20 -0.64 -6.01
CA GLY A 70 1.89 0.68 -5.98
C GLY A 70 3.35 0.69 -6.45
N ALA A 71 4.04 -0.45 -6.48
CA ALA A 71 5.38 -0.55 -7.09
C ALA A 71 5.38 -0.48 -8.65
N GLY A 72 4.22 -0.19 -9.24
CA GLY A 72 3.89 -0.20 -10.67
C GLY A 72 2.36 -0.30 -10.90
N THR A 73 1.91 -0.45 -12.15
CA THR A 73 0.46 -0.49 -12.53
C THR A 73 -0.22 -1.86 -12.35
N GLY A 74 0.48 -2.89 -11.85
CA GLY A 74 -0.05 -4.26 -11.86
C GLY A 74 -0.29 -4.82 -13.27
N VAL A 75 0.24 -4.16 -14.32
CA VAL A 75 0.00 -4.48 -15.73
C VAL A 75 0.29 -5.93 -16.07
N VAL A 76 1.28 -6.57 -15.46
CA VAL A 76 1.58 -7.98 -15.73
C VAL A 76 0.49 -8.91 -15.20
N GLY A 77 -0.05 -8.62 -14.01
CA GLY A 77 -1.19 -9.37 -13.44
C GLY A 77 -2.50 -9.12 -14.19
N LEU A 78 -2.75 -7.87 -14.59
CA LEU A 78 -3.90 -7.50 -15.44
C LEU A 78 -3.77 -8.05 -16.87
N MET A 79 -2.55 -8.10 -17.45
CA MET A 79 -2.27 -8.69 -18.76
C MET A 79 -2.43 -10.21 -18.73
N ALA A 80 -2.00 -10.86 -17.65
CA ALA A 80 -2.27 -12.28 -17.45
C ALA A 80 -3.79 -12.55 -17.41
N ALA A 81 -4.57 -11.69 -16.75
CA ALA A 81 -6.03 -11.76 -16.72
C ALA A 81 -6.67 -11.58 -18.12
N THR A 82 -6.23 -10.58 -18.89
CA THR A 82 -6.78 -10.29 -20.24
C THR A 82 -6.37 -11.31 -21.30
N MET A 83 -5.28 -12.05 -21.08
CA MET A 83 -4.83 -13.16 -21.94
C MET A 83 -5.49 -14.51 -21.60
N GLY A 84 -6.51 -14.53 -20.73
CA GLY A 84 -7.27 -15.73 -20.38
C GLY A 84 -6.68 -16.53 -19.21
N GLY A 85 -5.72 -15.97 -18.47
CA GLY A 85 -5.34 -16.47 -17.17
C GLY A 85 -6.47 -16.21 -16.17
N ASP A 86 -7.03 -17.27 -15.60
CA ASP A 86 -8.06 -17.14 -14.59
C ASP A 86 -7.43 -16.75 -13.24
N VAL A 87 -7.35 -15.44 -12.98
CA VAL A 87 -6.88 -14.92 -11.69
C VAL A 87 -7.93 -15.09 -10.59
N SER A 88 -9.16 -15.52 -10.91
CA SER A 88 -10.21 -15.82 -9.94
C SER A 88 -10.05 -17.20 -9.27
N ASP A 89 -9.21 -18.06 -9.85
CA ASP A 89 -8.79 -19.34 -9.25
C ASP A 89 -7.63 -19.16 -8.23
N MET A 90 -7.09 -17.96 -8.11
CA MET A 90 -6.21 -17.62 -7.00
C MET A 90 -7.04 -17.31 -5.74
N PRO A 91 -6.73 -17.94 -4.60
CA PRO A 91 -7.39 -17.58 -3.35
C PRO A 91 -7.14 -16.09 -3.05
N PRO A 92 -8.16 -15.34 -2.61
CA PRO A 92 -7.99 -13.95 -2.23
C PRO A 92 -6.84 -13.78 -1.24
N PRO A 93 -6.02 -12.72 -1.37
CA PRO A 93 -4.97 -12.46 -0.41
C PRO A 93 -5.55 -12.16 0.97
N HIS A 94 -4.83 -12.51 2.02
CA HIS A 94 -5.19 -12.12 3.37
C HIS A 94 -5.03 -10.61 3.57
N TYR A 95 -3.96 -10.04 3.01
CA TYR A 95 -3.69 -8.61 3.05
C TYR A 95 -3.44 -8.03 1.66
N VAL A 96 -3.98 -6.83 1.42
CA VAL A 96 -3.57 -5.99 0.29
C VAL A 96 -2.97 -4.71 0.86
N LEU A 97 -1.76 -4.36 0.45
CA LEU A 97 -1.07 -3.14 0.88
C LEU A 97 -1.10 -2.10 -0.23
N LEU A 98 -1.48 -0.87 0.09
CA LEU A 98 -1.36 0.28 -0.80
C LEU A 98 -0.52 1.35 -0.11
N ALA A 99 0.53 1.80 -0.76
CA ALA A 99 1.32 2.96 -0.35
C ALA A 99 1.26 4.01 -1.46
N ASP A 100 0.72 5.18 -1.13
CA ASP A 100 0.65 6.38 -1.98
C ASP A 100 0.08 6.17 -3.39
N CYS A 101 -0.96 5.35 -3.51
CA CYS A 101 -1.58 5.02 -4.80
C CYS A 101 -2.67 6.01 -5.25
N ILE A 102 -2.95 7.06 -4.47
CA ILE A 102 -4.08 7.98 -4.66
C ILE A 102 -3.57 9.36 -5.08
N TYR A 103 -3.20 9.51 -6.36
CA TYR A 103 -2.63 10.78 -6.87
C TYR A 103 -2.96 11.12 -8.32
N TYR A 104 -3.33 10.15 -9.17
CA TYR A 104 -3.85 10.40 -10.53
C TYR A 104 -5.35 10.14 -10.61
N GLU A 105 -6.11 11.06 -11.20
CA GLU A 105 -7.58 10.93 -11.26
C GLU A 105 -8.01 9.70 -12.09
N GLU A 106 -7.28 9.44 -13.17
CA GLU A 106 -7.54 8.36 -14.12
C GLU A 106 -7.30 6.98 -13.52
N SER A 107 -6.40 6.86 -12.54
CA SER A 107 -6.07 5.56 -11.90
C SER A 107 -7.06 5.18 -10.80
N VAL A 108 -7.79 6.14 -10.22
CA VAL A 108 -8.70 5.90 -9.10
C VAL A 108 -9.79 4.86 -9.44
N GLY A 109 -10.42 4.97 -10.61
CA GLY A 109 -11.46 4.03 -11.04
C GLY A 109 -10.92 2.59 -11.17
N PRO A 110 -9.90 2.37 -12.04
CA PRO A 110 -9.26 1.06 -12.19
C PRO A 110 -8.70 0.48 -10.89
N LEU A 111 -8.17 1.32 -9.98
CA LEU A 111 -7.69 0.89 -8.67
C LEU A 111 -8.81 0.29 -7.82
N VAL A 112 -9.94 0.99 -7.67
CA VAL A 112 -11.08 0.50 -6.88
C VAL A 112 -11.68 -0.76 -7.50
N GLU A 113 -11.75 -0.84 -8.83
CA GLU A 113 -12.18 -2.06 -9.53
C GLU A 113 -11.24 -3.24 -9.27
N THR A 114 -9.93 -3.01 -9.28
CA THR A 114 -8.92 -4.03 -8.96
C THR A 114 -9.10 -4.53 -7.54
N LEU A 115 -9.25 -3.62 -6.56
CA LEU A 115 -9.51 -3.97 -5.16
C LEU A 115 -10.78 -4.83 -5.03
N ARG A 116 -11.86 -4.47 -5.73
CA ARG A 116 -13.12 -5.24 -5.74
C ARG A 116 -12.94 -6.64 -6.31
N PHE A 117 -12.12 -6.77 -7.34
CA PHE A 117 -11.88 -8.04 -8.01
C PHE A 117 -11.04 -9.00 -7.15
N ILE A 118 -9.99 -8.50 -6.49
CA ILE A 118 -9.05 -9.34 -5.73
C ILE A 118 -9.48 -9.58 -4.27
N ALA A 119 -10.26 -8.69 -3.67
CA ALA A 119 -10.60 -8.77 -2.25
C ALA A 119 -11.75 -9.75 -1.97
N GLY A 120 -11.44 -10.77 -1.17
CA GLY A 120 -12.39 -11.71 -0.60
C GLY A 120 -13.06 -11.15 0.67
N PRO A 121 -14.00 -11.92 1.27
CA PRO A 121 -14.68 -11.53 2.51
C PRO A 121 -13.73 -11.27 3.69
N ASP A 122 -12.65 -12.04 3.77
CA ASP A 122 -11.68 -11.97 4.88
C ASP A 122 -10.47 -11.08 4.58
N THR A 123 -10.33 -10.61 3.32
CA THR A 123 -9.20 -9.76 2.91
C THR A 123 -9.22 -8.46 3.69
N CYS A 124 -8.08 -8.12 4.31
CA CYS A 124 -7.84 -6.82 4.93
C CYS A 124 -6.98 -5.97 4.00
N ILE A 125 -7.54 -4.87 3.50
CA ILE A 125 -6.78 -3.91 2.70
C ILE A 125 -6.23 -2.84 3.67
N ILE A 126 -4.92 -2.60 3.66
CA ILE A 126 -4.27 -1.54 4.42
C ILE A 126 -3.77 -0.49 3.41
N CYS A 127 -4.39 0.69 3.44
CA CYS A 127 -4.06 1.78 2.53
C CYS A 127 -3.42 2.92 3.31
N CYS A 128 -2.19 3.28 2.95
CA CYS A 128 -1.50 4.45 3.47
C CYS A 128 -1.29 5.47 2.34
N TYR A 129 -1.68 6.72 2.57
CA TYR A 129 -1.51 7.79 1.59
C TYR A 129 -1.22 9.13 2.27
N GLU A 130 -0.52 10.00 1.55
CA GLU A 130 -0.31 11.39 1.97
C GLU A 130 -1.46 12.26 1.43
N GLN A 131 -2.14 12.98 2.31
CA GLN A 131 -3.16 13.95 1.93
C GLN A 131 -2.50 15.17 1.27
N ARG A 132 -2.92 15.46 0.04
CA ARG A 132 -2.39 16.58 -0.76
C ARG A 132 -3.49 17.58 -1.07
N THR A 133 -3.27 18.83 -0.70
CA THR A 133 -4.26 19.91 -0.84
C THR A 133 -4.12 20.71 -2.14
N GLU A 134 -3.05 20.49 -2.90
CA GLU A 134 -2.75 21.25 -4.11
C GLU A 134 -3.27 20.58 -5.40
N GLY A 135 -3.57 21.43 -6.39
CA GLY A 135 -3.90 20.99 -7.75
C GLY A 135 -5.18 20.14 -7.81
N VAL A 136 -5.10 18.99 -8.48
CA VAL A 136 -6.23 18.07 -8.65
C VAL A 136 -6.39 17.10 -7.48
N ASN A 137 -5.40 16.98 -6.59
CA ASN A 137 -5.35 15.93 -5.55
C ASN A 137 -6.58 15.87 -4.64
N PRO A 138 -7.16 17.00 -4.16
CA PRO A 138 -8.38 16.94 -3.35
C PRO A 138 -9.56 16.27 -4.06
N LYS A 139 -9.64 16.43 -5.39
CA LYS A 139 -10.67 15.79 -6.23
C LYS A 139 -10.39 14.31 -6.43
N VAL A 140 -9.11 13.94 -6.60
CA VAL A 140 -8.67 12.54 -6.71
C VAL A 140 -9.02 11.78 -5.43
N GLU A 141 -8.67 12.34 -4.27
CA GLU A 141 -9.00 11.78 -2.95
C GLU A 141 -10.52 11.64 -2.76
N GLN A 142 -11.29 12.71 -3.03
CA GLN A 142 -12.75 12.67 -2.92
C GLN A 142 -13.37 11.62 -3.84
N ARG A 143 -12.87 11.49 -5.07
CA ARG A 143 -13.32 10.49 -6.04
C ARG A 143 -13.02 9.08 -5.55
N PHE A 144 -11.83 8.85 -4.98
CA PHE A 144 -11.43 7.56 -4.43
C PHE A 144 -12.39 7.12 -3.32
N PHE A 145 -12.61 7.95 -2.30
CA PHE A 145 -13.53 7.60 -1.22
C PHE A 145 -14.96 7.40 -1.69
N LYS A 146 -15.44 8.22 -2.64
CA LYS A 146 -16.78 8.07 -3.22
C LYS A 146 -16.97 6.72 -3.91
N LEU A 147 -15.97 6.24 -4.65
CA LEU A 147 -16.03 4.93 -5.33
C LEU A 147 -15.82 3.79 -4.34
N LEU A 148 -14.86 3.93 -3.42
CA LEU A 148 -14.53 2.92 -2.41
C LEU A 148 -15.76 2.57 -1.55
N GLN A 149 -16.50 3.58 -1.09
CA GLN A 149 -17.69 3.42 -0.23
C GLN A 149 -18.82 2.61 -0.89
N GLN A 150 -18.80 2.41 -2.21
CA GLN A 150 -19.83 1.61 -2.89
C GLN A 150 -19.76 0.13 -2.53
N ASN A 151 -18.56 -0.38 -2.24
CA ASN A 151 -18.34 -1.81 -1.98
C ASN A 151 -17.55 -2.10 -0.69
N PHE A 152 -16.93 -1.09 -0.09
CA PHE A 152 -16.06 -1.24 1.05
C PHE A 152 -16.47 -0.34 2.22
N SER A 153 -16.21 -0.81 3.44
CA SER A 153 -16.09 0.03 4.62
C SER A 153 -14.61 0.38 4.83
N CYS A 154 -14.35 1.57 5.37
CA CYS A 154 -13.01 2.00 5.72
C CYS A 154 -13.03 2.59 7.13
N GLU A 155 -12.01 2.24 7.93
CA GLU A 155 -11.72 2.81 9.24
C GLU A 155 -10.34 3.46 9.17
N GLU A 156 -10.24 4.71 9.60
CA GLU A 156 -8.96 5.40 9.74
C GLU A 156 -8.28 5.02 11.05
N ILE A 157 -6.99 4.73 10.99
CA ILE A 157 -6.17 4.40 12.14
C ILE A 157 -5.69 5.69 12.81
N PRO A 158 -6.08 5.95 14.07
CA PRO A 158 -5.65 7.13 14.81
C PRO A 158 -4.13 7.22 14.92
N LEU A 159 -3.60 8.45 14.91
CA LEU A 159 -2.16 8.73 14.93
C LEU A 159 -1.45 8.06 16.12
N GLU A 160 -2.10 8.00 17.29
CA GLU A 160 -1.56 7.35 18.48
C GLU A 160 -1.40 5.82 18.38
N LYS A 161 -2.02 5.20 17.37
CA LYS A 161 -1.85 3.77 17.06
C LYS A 161 -0.83 3.52 15.96
N GLN A 162 -0.28 4.58 15.36
CA GLN A 162 0.80 4.49 14.37
C GLN A 162 2.17 4.45 15.05
N ASP A 163 3.24 4.38 14.27
CA ASP A 163 4.59 4.48 14.81
C ASP A 163 4.83 5.89 15.40
N PRO A 164 5.36 6.01 16.63
CA PRO A 164 5.50 7.30 17.31
C PRO A 164 6.56 8.22 16.67
N GLU A 165 7.50 7.68 15.89
CA GLU A 165 8.54 8.45 15.19
C GLU A 165 8.21 8.58 13.70
N PHE A 166 7.67 7.53 13.09
CA PHE A 166 7.36 7.47 11.67
C PHE A 166 5.86 7.59 11.41
N SER A 167 5.32 8.76 11.74
CA SER A 167 3.93 9.15 11.45
C SER A 167 3.81 10.65 11.18
N SER A 168 2.71 11.09 10.56
CA SER A 168 2.44 12.49 10.22
C SER A 168 0.95 12.78 10.24
N PRO A 169 0.49 13.98 10.64
CA PRO A 169 -0.92 14.35 10.55
C PRO A 169 -1.45 14.39 9.11
N ASP A 170 -0.56 14.54 8.13
CA ASP A 170 -0.90 14.57 6.70
C ASP A 170 -0.77 13.18 6.04
N ILE A 171 -0.37 12.14 6.78
CA ILE A 171 -0.27 10.77 6.26
C ILE A 171 -1.27 9.89 7.01
N HIS A 172 -2.22 9.35 6.26
CA HIS A 172 -3.33 8.58 6.81
C HIS A 172 -3.12 7.09 6.56
N ILE A 173 -3.54 6.25 7.52
CA ILE A 173 -3.61 4.80 7.36
C ILE A 173 -5.07 4.38 7.49
N LEU A 174 -5.56 3.62 6.51
CA LEU A 174 -6.92 3.13 6.46
C LEU A 174 -6.93 1.60 6.48
N HIS A 175 -7.76 1.01 7.34
CA HIS A 175 -8.18 -0.38 7.25
C HIS A 175 -9.48 -0.44 6.43
N ILE A 176 -9.40 -1.09 5.28
CA ILE A 176 -10.50 -1.20 4.32
C ILE A 176 -10.93 -2.66 4.24
N ARG A 177 -12.24 -2.90 4.34
CA ARG A 177 -12.85 -4.23 4.24
C ARG A 177 -14.04 -4.22 3.32
N ARG A 178 -14.27 -5.34 2.63
CA ARG A 178 -15.46 -5.49 1.79
C ARG A 178 -16.70 -5.43 2.67
N LYS A 179 -17.72 -4.69 2.25
CA LYS A 179 -19.03 -4.71 2.93
C LYS A 179 -19.63 -6.10 2.79
N SER A 180 -20.19 -6.61 3.89
CA SER A 180 -21.05 -7.79 3.83
C SER A 180 -22.19 -7.51 2.86
N CYS A 181 -22.44 -8.44 1.93
CA CYS A 181 -23.70 -8.44 1.20
C CYS A 181 -24.77 -8.95 2.17
N ASP A 182 -25.76 -8.13 2.48
CA ASP A 182 -27.03 -8.60 3.05
C ASP A 182 -27.79 -9.45 2.00
#